data_AF-A0A1X2IDX6-F1
#
_entry.id   AF-A0A1X2IDX6-F1
#
_cell.length_a   1.000
_cell.length_b   1.000
_cell.length_c   1.000
_cell.angle_alpha   90.00
_cell.angle_beta   90.00
_cell.angle_gamma   90.00
#
_symmetry.space_group_name_H-M   'P 1'
#
loop_
_entity.id
_entity.type
_entity.pdbx_description
1 polymer ?
#
loop_
_entity_poly.entity_id
_entity_poly.type
_entity_poly.pdbx_seq_one_letter_code
_entity_poly.pdbx_strand_id
1 'polypeptide(L)' 'MASAANWEYPEHQQFERVPTLDQVDRKDHKAVYAARHQKIRDDWVKAMEARIIREKLDECYKTEGVNHCK' A
#
# COMPACT_ATOMS: atom_id res chain seq x y z
N MET A 1 -27.60 30.32 -1.52
CA MET A 1 -27.58 29.27 -0.46
C MET A 1 -26.32 28.44 -0.69
N ALA A 2 -25.24 28.70 0.04
CA ALA A 2 -24.02 27.90 -0.05
C ALA A 2 -24.33 26.50 0.51
N SER A 3 -24.15 25.45 -0.28
CA SER A 3 -24.26 24.08 0.20
C SER A 3 -23.21 23.85 1.28
N ALA A 4 -23.65 23.47 2.49
CA ALA A 4 -22.74 23.04 3.54
C ALA A 4 -21.83 21.92 2.98
N ALA A 5 -20.52 22.15 2.97
CA ALA A 5 -19.57 21.13 2.55
C ALA A 5 -19.66 19.95 3.53
N ASN A 6 -20.15 18.80 3.05
CA ASN A 6 -20.09 17.54 3.79
C ASN A 6 -18.60 17.10 3.81
N TRP A 7 -17.87 17.44 4.87
CA TRP A 7 -16.45 17.09 5.04
C TRP A 7 -16.23 15.70 5.62
N GLU A 8 -17.16 14.78 5.39
CA GLU A 8 -17.06 13.40 5.82
C GLU A 8 -15.76 12.77 5.31
N TYR A 9 -15.04 12.09 6.21
CA TYR A 9 -13.75 11.50 5.88
C TYR A 9 -13.97 10.40 4.84
N PRO A 10 -13.29 10.43 3.68
CA PRO A 10 -13.46 9.40 2.68
C PRO A 10 -13.09 8.02 3.24
N GLU A 11 -13.89 7.02 2.92
CA GLU A 11 -13.57 5.65 3.29
C GLU A 11 -12.34 5.13 2.55
N HIS A 12 -11.70 4.11 3.12
CA HIS A 12 -10.56 3.47 2.48
C HIS A 12 -11.03 2.70 1.23
N GLN A 13 -10.51 3.09 0.06
CA GLN A 13 -10.86 2.46 -1.20
C GLN A 13 -10.37 1.01 -1.28
N GLN A 14 -11.28 0.08 -1.50
CA GLN A 14 -10.97 -1.33 -1.71
C GLN A 14 -10.80 -1.63 -3.22
N PHE A 15 -9.77 -2.40 -3.56
CA PHE A 15 -9.50 -2.82 -4.94
C PHE A 15 -9.60 -4.34 -5.05
N GLU A 16 -10.39 -4.83 -5.99
CA GLU A 16 -10.45 -6.25 -6.33
C GLU A 16 -9.11 -6.74 -6.86
N ARG A 17 -8.82 -8.03 -6.63
CA ARG A 17 -7.61 -8.68 -7.13
C ARG A 17 -7.82 -9.13 -8.57
N VAL A 18 -6.93 -8.69 -9.45
CA VAL A 18 -6.81 -9.14 -10.84
C VAL A 18 -5.68 -10.18 -10.96
N PRO A 19 -5.68 -10.99 -12.05
CA PRO A 19 -4.60 -11.92 -12.33
C PRO A 19 -3.23 -11.23 -12.39
N THR A 20 -2.18 -11.95 -12.01
CA THR A 20 -0.81 -11.42 -12.03
C THR A 20 -0.30 -11.33 -13.46
N LEU A 21 0.71 -10.48 -13.70
CA LEU A 21 1.27 -10.22 -15.03
C LEU A 21 1.72 -11.50 -15.78
N ASP A 22 2.14 -12.54 -15.04
CA ASP A 22 2.58 -13.82 -15.61
C ASP A 22 1.42 -14.68 -16.13
N GLN A 23 0.20 -14.45 -15.65
CA GLN A 23 -1.00 -15.22 -15.98
C GLN A 23 -1.80 -14.59 -17.14
N VAL A 24 -1.45 -13.38 -17.54
CA VAL A 24 -2.19 -12.60 -18.54
C VAL A 24 -1.58 -12.80 -19.93
N ASP A 25 -2.43 -12.93 -20.95
CA ASP A 25 -1.98 -12.89 -22.35
C ASP A 25 -1.43 -11.49 -22.67
N ARG A 26 -0.19 -11.45 -23.16
CA ARG A 26 0.53 -10.23 -23.51
C ARG A 26 -0.14 -9.45 -24.63
N LYS A 27 -0.96 -10.11 -25.46
CA LYS A 27 -1.72 -9.49 -26.55
C LYS A 27 -2.94 -8.71 -26.06
N ASP A 28 -3.48 -9.03 -24.88
CA ASP A 28 -4.58 -8.27 -24.28
C ASP A 28 -4.04 -7.07 -23.50
N HIS A 29 -3.99 -5.92 -24.18
CA HIS A 29 -3.54 -4.67 -23.59
C HIS A 29 -4.35 -4.24 -22.35
N LYS A 30 -5.65 -4.56 -22.28
CA LYS A 30 -6.51 -4.16 -21.16
C LYS A 30 -6.17 -4.98 -19.91
N ALA A 31 -6.03 -6.29 -20.07
CA ALA A 31 -5.65 -7.16 -18.97
C ALA A 31 -4.23 -6.86 -18.47
N VAL A 32 -3.28 -6.61 -19.38
CA VAL A 32 -1.90 -6.23 -19.01
C VAL A 32 -1.88 -4.92 -18.24
N TYR A 33 -2.66 -3.93 -18.67
CA TYR A 33 -2.77 -2.64 -17.96
C TYR A 33 -3.30 -2.82 -16.55
N ALA A 34 -4.39 -3.57 -16.37
CA ALA A 34 -4.97 -3.84 -15.06
C ALA A 34 -3.97 -4.54 -14.11
N ALA A 35 -3.27 -5.57 -14.61
CA ALA A 35 -2.26 -6.29 -13.83
C ALA A 35 -1.07 -5.39 -13.43
N ARG A 36 -0.62 -4.49 -14.32
CA ARG A 36 0.42 -3.49 -13.99
C ARG A 36 -0.04 -2.54 -12.89
N HIS A 37 -1.26 -2.05 -12.97
CA HIS A 37 -1.79 -1.15 -11.94
C HIS A 37 -1.90 -1.82 -10.58
N GLN A 38 -2.32 -3.08 -10.53
CA GLN A 38 -2.30 -3.84 -9.28
C GLN A 38 -0.88 -3.97 -8.73
N LYS A 39 0.08 -4.39 -9.56
CA LYS A 39 1.48 -4.52 -9.13
C LYS A 39 2.02 -3.23 -8.52
N ILE A 40 1.76 -2.09 -9.16
CA ILE A 40 2.22 -0.78 -8.66
C ILE A 40 1.62 -0.48 -7.29
N ARG A 41 0.31 -0.71 -7.09
CA ARG A 41 -0.34 -0.52 -5.79
C ARG A 41 0.28 -1.43 -4.72
N ASP A 42 0.50 -2.69 -5.04
CA ASP A 42 1.08 -3.66 -4.10
C ASP A 42 2.53 -3.29 -3.74
N ASP A 43 3.32 -2.79 -4.70
CA ASP A 43 4.69 -2.33 -4.47
C ASP A 43 4.70 -1.09 -3.53
N TRP A 44 3.74 -0.17 -3.67
CA TRP A 44 3.56 0.95 -2.73
C TRP A 44 3.17 0.49 -1.33
N VAL A 45 2.27 -0.49 -1.20
CA VAL A 45 1.90 -1.06 0.10
C VAL A 45 3.13 -1.66 0.78
N LYS A 46 3.93 -2.47 0.08
CA LYS A 46 5.19 -3.03 0.62
C LYS A 46 6.18 -1.96 1.06
N ALA A 47 6.30 -0.87 0.32
CA ALA A 47 7.15 0.25 0.71
C ALA A 47 6.66 0.92 2.01
N MET A 48 5.34 1.05 2.19
CA MET A 48 4.75 1.58 3.43
C MET A 48 4.90 0.60 4.60
N GLU A 49 4.71 -0.69 4.38
CA GLU A 49 4.96 -1.74 5.39
C GLU A 49 6.40 -1.68 5.89
N ALA A 50 7.38 -1.59 4.98
CA ALA A 50 8.78 -1.43 5.34
C ALA A 50 9.07 -0.13 6.10
N ARG A 51 8.32 0.95 5.83
CA ARG A 51 8.42 2.19 6.61
C ARG A 51 7.92 1.99 8.04
N ILE A 52 6.78 1.36 8.23
CA ILE A 52 6.22 1.08 9.57
C ILE A 52 7.18 0.22 10.39
N ILE A 53 7.77 -0.82 9.78
CA ILE A 53 8.75 -1.67 10.46
C ILE A 53 9.96 -0.84 10.92
N ARG A 54 10.48 0.04 10.06
CA ARG A 54 11.60 0.92 10.44
C ARG A 54 11.24 1.85 11.59
N GLU A 55 10.07 2.49 11.55
CA GLU A 55 9.61 3.35 12.64
C GLU A 55 9.48 2.59 13.97
N LYS A 56 8.99 1.35 13.92
CA LYS A 56 8.88 0.48 15.10
C LYS A 56 10.22 0.01 15.63
N LEU A 57 11.18 -0.26 14.74
CA LEU A 57 12.55 -0.54 15.14
C LEU A 57 13.19 0.68 15.81
N ASP A 58 13.05 1.87 15.21
CA ASP A 58 13.57 3.12 15.79
C ASP A 58 12.94 3.43 17.16
N GLU A 59 11.66 3.11 17.35
CA GLU A 59 10.99 3.19 18.65
C GLU A 59 11.65 2.25 19.67
N CYS A 60 11.85 0.97 19.32
CA CYS A 60 12.53 -0.01 20.16
C CYS A 60 13.95 0.44 20.56
N TYR A 61 14.74 0.92 19.58
CA TYR A 61 16.08 1.46 19.81
C TYR A 61 16.08 2.60 20.84
N LYS A 62 15.07 3.48 20.79
CA LYS A 62 14.94 4.61 21.73
C LYS A 62 14.46 4.18 23.12
N THR A 63 13.57 3.20 23.21
CA THR A 63 12.98 2.77 24.48
C THR A 63 13.90 1.85 25.27
N GLU A 64 14.56 0.91 24.59
CA GLU A 64 15.33 -0.16 25.27
C GLU A 64 16.82 0.17 25.39
N GLY A 65 17.32 1.14 24.62
CA GLY A 65 18.72 1.57 24.65
C GLY A 65 19.68 0.38 24.46
N VAL A 66 20.51 0.09 25.46
CA VAL A 66 21.54 -0.97 25.39
C VAL A 66 20.94 -2.40 25.34
N ASN A 67 19.65 -2.57 25.63
CA ASN A 67 18.98 -3.89 25.61
C ASN A 67 18.29 -4.24 24.27
N HIS A 68 18.33 -3.35 23.26
CA HIS A 68 17.57 -3.51 22.01
C HIS A 68 17.87 -4.75 21.15
N CYS A 69 18.96 -5.50 21.44
CA CYS A 69 19.46 -6.65 20.67
C CYS A 69 19.57 -7.94 21.50
N LYS A 70 18.94 -8.00 22.69
CA LYS A 70 18.95 -9.20 23.53
C LYS A 70 17.97 -10.27 23.07
#